data_AF-Q02238-F1
#
_entry.id   AF-Q02238-F1
#
_cell.length_a   1.000
_cell.length_b   1.000
_cell.length_c   1.000
_cell.angle_alpha   90.00
_cell.angle_beta   90.00
_cell.angle_gamma   90.00
#
_symmetry.space_group_name_H-M   'P 1'
#
loop_
_entity.id
_entity.type
_entity.pdbx_description
1 polymer ?
#
loop_
_entity_poly.entity_id
_entity_poly.type
_entity_poly.pdbx_seq_one_letter_code
_entity_poly.pdbx_strand_id
1 'polypeptide(L)'
;MEPTKDETHAIVEFVDVLLRDGAVIQADVIVTVADIPLLGISLRAAIAGMTTMTAYGMFENWDATHRQRSMTGGRTIPVPNEKNGK
;
A
#
# COMPACT_ATOMS: atom_id res chain seq x y z
N MET A 1 -11.21 5.10 16.27
CA MET A 1 -11.85 4.00 17.02
C MET A 1 -10.73 3.33 17.80
N GLU A 2 -10.82 3.27 19.12
CA GLU A 2 -9.87 2.49 19.92
C GLU A 2 -10.22 1.01 19.71
N PRO A 3 -9.25 0.13 19.39
CA PRO A 3 -9.52 -1.30 19.23
C PRO A 3 -10.12 -1.86 20.53
N THR A 4 -11.31 -2.43 20.47
CA THR A 4 -11.93 -3.09 21.62
C THR A 4 -11.58 -4.57 21.63
N LYS A 5 -11.30 -5.10 22.82
CA LYS A 5 -10.70 -6.44 23.01
C LYS A 5 -11.73 -7.56 23.07
N ASP A 6 -12.79 -7.51 22.27
CA ASP A 6 -13.57 -8.73 22.03
C ASP A 6 -12.77 -9.58 21.03
N GLU A 7 -12.19 -10.67 21.54
CA GLU A 7 -10.99 -11.32 20.99
C GLU A 7 -11.10 -11.79 19.53
N THR A 8 -12.31 -11.99 19.02
CA THR A 8 -12.54 -12.47 17.64
C THR A 8 -12.45 -11.34 16.60
N HIS A 9 -12.82 -10.11 16.95
CA HIS A 9 -12.96 -9.02 15.98
C HIS A 9 -11.77 -8.05 15.94
N ALA A 10 -10.89 -8.09 16.94
CA ALA A 10 -9.78 -7.17 17.07
C ALA A 10 -8.87 -7.08 15.82
N ILE A 11 -8.61 -8.19 15.11
CA ILE A 11 -7.79 -8.18 13.89
C ILE A 11 -8.53 -7.49 12.73
N VAL A 12 -9.83 -7.75 12.56
CA VAL A 12 -10.63 -7.13 11.50
C VAL A 12 -10.74 -5.64 11.75
N GLU A 13 -11.03 -5.23 13.00
CA GLU A 13 -11.06 -3.83 13.40
C GLU A 13 -9.71 -3.14 13.21
N PHE A 14 -8.62 -3.83 13.52
CA PHE A 14 -7.28 -3.32 13.31
C PHE A 14 -7.00 -3.08 11.82
N VAL A 15 -7.34 -4.04 10.95
CA VAL A 15 -7.21 -3.88 9.50
C VAL A 15 -8.06 -2.71 8.99
N ASP A 16 -9.30 -2.57 9.49
CA ASP A 16 -10.17 -1.45 9.12
C ASP A 16 -9.55 -0.09 9.49
N VAL A 17 -8.95 0.02 10.68
CA VAL A 17 -8.22 1.22 11.10
C VAL A 17 -7.02 1.47 10.20
N LEU A 18 -6.21 0.44 9.90
CA LEU A 18 -5.07 0.57 9.00
C LEU A 18 -5.49 1.07 7.61
N LEU A 19 -6.59 0.55 7.06
CA LEU A 19 -7.03 0.94 5.72
C LEU A 19 -7.68 2.33 5.70
N ARG A 20 -8.41 2.71 6.74
CA ARG A 20 -9.07 4.02 6.82
C ARG A 20 -8.08 5.15 7.15
N ASP A 21 -7.30 4.97 8.21
CA ASP A 21 -6.49 6.04 8.81
C ASP A 21 -5.01 5.94 8.39
N GLY A 22 -4.55 4.75 8.01
CA GLY A 22 -3.17 4.50 7.62
C GLY A 22 -2.23 4.27 8.81
N ALA A 23 -1.11 3.60 8.56
CA ALA A 23 0.00 3.50 9.50
C ALA A 23 1.35 3.46 8.78
N VAL A 24 2.38 3.99 9.44
CA VAL A 24 3.78 3.79 9.03
C VAL A 24 4.39 2.74 9.93
N ILE A 25 4.79 1.61 9.34
CA ILE A 25 5.47 0.53 10.05
C ILE A 25 6.97 0.61 9.77
N GLN A 26 7.76 0.26 10.78
CA GLN A 26 9.20 0.03 10.68
C GLN A 26 9.49 -1.35 11.26
N ALA A 27 10.16 -2.20 10.51
CA ALA A 27 10.46 -3.57 10.90
C ALA A 27 11.81 -4.01 10.34
N ASP A 28 12.53 -4.82 11.10
CA ASP A 28 13.75 -5.47 10.66
C ASP A 28 13.45 -6.93 10.32
N VAL A 29 13.83 -7.35 9.12
CA VAL A 29 13.66 -8.72 8.62
C VAL A 29 15.04 -9.34 8.42
N ILE A 30 15.23 -10.55 8.92
CA ILE A 30 16.43 -11.35 8.68
C ILE A 30 16.05 -12.52 7.78
N VAL A 31 16.73 -12.66 6.65
CA VAL A 31 16.58 -13.82 5.76
C VAL A 31 17.73 -14.78 6.00
N THR A 32 17.38 -15.99 6.46
CA THR A 32 18.33 -17.07 6.76
C THR A 32 18.32 -18.13 5.67
N VAL A 33 19.49 -18.71 5.36
CA VAL A 33 19.62 -19.90 4.51
C VAL A 33 20.46 -20.91 5.25
N ALA A 34 19.94 -22.14 5.43
CA ALA A 34 20.60 -23.18 6.23
C ALA A 34 21.02 -22.66 7.61
N ASP A 35 20.11 -21.96 8.30
CA ASP A 35 20.33 -21.34 9.63
C ASP A 35 21.40 -20.25 9.71
N ILE A 36 21.96 -19.82 8.56
CA ILE A 36 22.91 -18.72 8.49
C ILE A 36 22.17 -17.42 8.11
N PRO A 37 22.23 -16.35 8.91
CA PRO A 37 21.60 -15.07 8.59
C PRO A 37 22.39 -14.33 7.49
N LEU A 38 21.92 -14.44 6.24
CA LEU A 38 22.64 -13.90 5.08
C LEU A 38 22.31 -12.44 4.78
N LEU A 39 21.08 -12.01 5.09
CA LEU A 39 20.60 -10.70 4.69
C LEU A 39 19.72 -10.10 5.79
N GLY A 40 20.13 -8.94 6.30
CA GLY A 40 19.29 -8.07 7.12
C GLY A 40 18.62 -7.00 6.26
N ILE A 41 17.33 -6.76 6.46
CA ILE A 41 16.53 -5.80 5.72
C ILE A 41 15.80 -4.91 6.73
N SER A 42 16.10 -3.60 6.72
CA SER A 42 15.30 -2.61 7.43
C SER A 42 14.17 -2.14 6.50
N LEU A 43 12.94 -2.49 6.84
CA LEU A 43 11.74 -2.12 6.12
C LEU A 43 11.07 -0.92 6.77
N ARG A 44 10.74 0.09 5.97
CA ARG A 44 9.77 1.13 6.31
C ARG A 44 8.67 1.10 5.27
N ALA A 45 7.43 0.94 5.70
CA ALA A 45 6.29 0.91 4.79
C ALA A 45 5.16 1.79 5.33
N ALA A 46 4.50 2.52 4.44
CA ALA A 46 3.21 3.13 4.71
C ALA A 46 2.13 2.18 4.20
N ILE A 47 1.20 1.81 5.08
CA ILE A 47 0.06 0.95 4.77
C ILE A 47 -1.18 1.79 4.96
N ALA A 48 -2.00 1.91 3.92
CA ALA A 48 -3.34 2.47 4.00
C ALA A 48 -4.18 1.95 2.84
N GLY A 49 -5.49 2.16 2.89
CA GLY A 49 -6.36 1.93 1.74
C GLY A 49 -5.99 2.85 0.58
N MET A 50 -6.24 2.42 -0.65
CA MET A 50 -5.85 3.17 -1.85
C MET A 50 -6.44 4.59 -1.86
N THR A 51 -7.70 4.74 -1.44
CA THR A 51 -8.37 6.04 -1.27
C THR A 51 -7.65 6.94 -0.27
N THR A 52 -7.21 6.39 0.87
CA THR A 52 -6.46 7.15 1.88
C THR A 52 -5.05 7.49 1.37
N MET A 53 -4.38 6.56 0.68
CA MET A 53 -3.06 6.81 0.10
C MET A 53 -3.10 7.94 -0.93
N THR A 54 -4.08 7.96 -1.84
CA THR A 54 -4.23 9.05 -2.80
C THR A 54 -4.63 10.35 -2.14
N ALA A 55 -5.47 10.32 -1.09
CA ALA A 55 -5.78 11.51 -0.30
C ALA A 55 -4.53 12.11 0.37
N TYR A 56 -3.53 11.29 0.70
CA TYR A 56 -2.21 11.72 1.15
C TYR A 56 -1.21 12.03 0.03
N GLY A 57 -1.65 12.04 -1.24
CA GLY A 57 -0.79 12.32 -2.40
C GLY A 57 0.16 11.18 -2.76
N MET A 58 -0.07 9.97 -2.25
CA MET A 58 0.71 8.79 -2.56
C MET A 58 0.01 7.93 -3.62
N PHE A 59 0.79 7.28 -4.48
CA PHE A 59 0.32 6.29 -5.46
C PHE A 59 -0.71 6.78 -6.50
N GLU A 60 -0.92 8.09 -6.69
CA GLU A 60 -1.88 8.64 -7.67
C GLU A 60 -1.68 8.09 -9.11
N ASN A 61 -0.45 8.17 -9.61
CA ASN A 61 -0.09 7.65 -10.94
C ASN A 61 -0.26 6.12 -11.03
N TRP A 62 0.04 5.42 -9.93
CA TRP A 62 -0.08 3.97 -9.86
C TRP A 62 -1.55 3.54 -9.91
N ASP A 63 -2.43 4.23 -9.20
CA ASP A 63 -3.89 4.01 -9.21
C ASP A 63 -4.49 4.32 -10.58
N ALA A 64 -4.11 5.45 -11.19
CA ALA A 64 -4.54 5.80 -12.53
C ALA A 64 -4.12 4.74 -13.57
N THR A 65 -2.87 4.27 -13.50
CA THR A 65 -2.35 3.23 -14.39
C THR A 65 -3.09 1.90 -14.19
N HIS A 66 -3.37 1.50 -12.94
CA HIS A 66 -4.10 0.26 -12.65
C HIS A 66 -5.55 0.32 -13.13
N ARG A 67 -6.25 1.44 -12.89
CA ARG A 67 -7.63 1.64 -13.35
C ARG A 67 -7.73 1.63 -14.87
N GLN A 68 -6.74 2.19 -15.55
CA GLN A 68 -6.68 2.12 -17.01
C GLN A 68 -6.53 0.68 -17.48
N ARG A 69 -5.60 -0.10 -16.89
CA ARG A 69 -5.42 -1.52 -17.23
C ARG A 69 -6.69 -2.32 -17.00
N SER A 70 -7.47 -2.04 -15.96
CA SER A 70 -8.75 -2.73 -15.75
C SER A 70 -9.80 -2.34 -16.79
N MET A 71 -9.87 -1.07 -17.19
CA MET A 71 -10.83 -0.61 -18.22
C MET A 71 -10.52 -1.15 -19.62
N THR A 72 -9.24 -1.40 -19.92
CA THR A 72 -8.80 -1.81 -21.25
C THR A 72 -8.69 -3.32 -21.43
N GLY A 73 -8.97 -4.09 -20.37
CA GLY A 73 -8.73 -5.52 -20.34
C GLY A 73 -7.23 -5.86 -20.48
N GLY A 74 -6.35 -5.04 -19.89
CA GLY A 74 -4.90 -5.23 -19.92
C GLY A 74 -4.19 -4.63 -21.13
N ARG A 75 -4.90 -4.01 -22.09
CA ARG A 75 -4.27 -3.27 -23.19
C ARG A 75 -3.78 -1.91 -22.68
N THR A 76 -2.48 -1.71 -22.58
CA THR A 76 -1.92 -0.40 -22.24
C THR A 76 -2.21 0.59 -23.38
N ILE A 77 -3.21 1.46 -23.20
CA ILE A 77 -3.37 2.64 -24.07
C ILE A 77 -2.43 3.73 -23.53
N PRO A 78 -1.62 4.40 -24.37
CA PRO A 78 -0.81 5.53 -23.93
C PRO A 78 -1.71 6.62 -23.31
N VAL A 79 -1.41 7.05 -22.09
CA VAL A 79 -2.04 8.23 -21.48
C VAL A 79 -1.47 9.46 -22.19
N PRO A 80 -2.29 10.29 -22.86
CA PRO A 80 -1.80 11.51 -23.49
C PRO A 80 -1.09 12.40 -22.46
N ASN A 81 0.15 12.77 -22.75
CA ASN A 81 0.97 13.62 -21.88
C ASN A 81 0.38 15.03 -21.84
N GLU A 82 -0.34 15.38 -20.76
CA GLU A 82 -0.82 16.74 -20.47
C GLU A 82 0.33 17.69 -20.04
N LYS A 83 1.50 17.58 -20.67
CA LYS A 83 2.57 18.57 -20.55
C LYS A 83 3.08 18.99 -21.93
N ASN A 84 2.18 19.59 -22.71
CA ASN A 84 2.57 20.61 -23.69
C ASN A 84 1.41 21.57 -23.95
N GLY A 85 1.07 22.37 -22.94
CA GLY A 85 -0.05 23.29 -22.95
C GLY A 85 0.32 24.70 -22.50
N LYS A 86 1.38 25.26 -23.12
CA LYS A 86 1.81 26.67 -23.10
C LYS A 86 2.31 27.26 -21.77
#